data_AF-A0A933MU58-F1
#
_entry.id   AF-A0A933MU58-F1
#
_cell.length_a   1.000
_cell.length_b   1.000
_cell.length_c   1.000
_cell.angle_alpha   90.00
_cell.angle_beta   90.00
_cell.angle_gamma   90.00
#
_symmetry.space_group_name_H-M   'P 1'
#
loop_
_entity.id
_entity.type
_entity.pdbx_description
1 polymer ?
#
loop_
_entity_poly.entity_id
_entity_poly.type
_entity_poly.pdbx_seq_one_letter_code
_entity_poly.pdbx_strand_id
1 'polypeptide(L)'
;MPQKSSPLEKLSDRDLDKLREIEERLRRVVQERRTTLSQRAVTTEQQFGSLTFRYETVRCGKKNCTRCPHGPYWYVYWKEGGRTRSRYVGRSLPQKARDVYEQKQRAKHDKK
;
A
#
# COMPACT_ATOMS: atom_id res chain seq x y z
N MET A 1 6.29 -6.87 41.12
CA MET A 1 5.56 -6.93 39.85
C MET A 1 5.39 -8.39 39.47
N PRO A 2 4.19 -8.98 39.51
CA PRO A 2 4.00 -10.39 39.18
C PRO A 2 4.34 -10.62 37.70
N GLN A 3 5.27 -11.52 37.43
CA GLN A 3 5.56 -11.96 36.08
C GLN A 3 4.33 -12.68 35.55
N LYS A 4 3.68 -12.14 34.52
CA LYS A 4 2.61 -12.84 33.82
C LYS A 4 3.25 -14.02 33.10
N SER A 5 3.04 -15.23 33.61
CA SER A 5 3.46 -16.48 32.96
C SER A 5 3.05 -16.44 31.48
N SER A 6 4.02 -16.62 30.59
CA SER A 6 3.76 -16.52 29.16
C SER A 6 2.81 -17.65 28.76
N PRO A 7 1.78 -17.40 27.93
CA PRO A 7 0.91 -18.46 27.40
C PRO A 7 1.67 -19.61 26.73
N LEU A 8 2.92 -19.36 26.34
CA LEU A 8 3.83 -20.31 25.70
C LEU A 8 4.37 -21.38 26.66
N GLU A 9 4.39 -21.13 27.98
CA GLU A 9 4.92 -22.07 28.98
C GLU A 9 4.05 -23.31 29.16
N LYS A 10 2.78 -23.26 28.70
CA LYS A 10 1.81 -24.35 28.78
C LYS A 10 1.76 -25.22 27.51
N LEU A 11 2.58 -24.90 26.51
CA LEU A 11 2.57 -25.59 25.22
C LEU A 11 3.49 -26.80 25.27
N SER A 12 3.02 -27.93 24.73
CA SER A 12 3.86 -29.11 24.56
C SER A 12 4.89 -28.89 23.43
N ASP A 13 5.94 -29.69 23.40
CA ASP A 13 6.93 -29.65 22.30
C ASP A 13 6.27 -29.80 20.93
N ARG A 14 5.23 -30.64 20.85
CA ARG A 14 4.42 -30.84 19.64
C ARG A 14 3.64 -29.59 19.23
N ASP A 15 3.18 -28.80 20.19
CA ASP A 15 2.49 -27.54 19.90
C ASP A 15 3.47 -26.47 19.45
N LEU A 16 4.67 -26.45 20.04
CA LEU A 16 5.77 -25.59 19.60
C LEU A 16 6.22 -25.93 18.17
N ASP A 17 6.27 -27.21 17.81
CA ASP A 17 6.57 -27.65 16.44
C ASP A 17 5.53 -27.18 15.43
N LYS A 18 4.23 -27.32 15.76
CA LYS A 18 3.16 -26.80 14.91
C LYS A 18 3.25 -25.29 14.73
N LEU A 19 3.58 -24.55 15.80
CA LEU A 19 3.75 -23.10 15.71
C LEU A 19 4.93 -22.71 14.82
N ARG A 20 6.06 -23.44 14.91
CA ARG A 20 7.21 -23.26 14.01
C ARG A 20 6.83 -23.51 12.55
N GLU A 21 6.08 -24.57 12.28
CA GLU A 21 5.61 -24.89 10.93
C GLU A 21 4.67 -23.80 10.38
N ILE A 22 3.74 -23.32 11.20
CA ILE A 22 2.86 -22.21 10.85
C ILE A 22 3.68 -20.95 10.56
N GLU A 23 4.65 -20.61 11.42
CA GLU A 23 5.50 -19.45 11.23
C GLU A 23 6.29 -19.54 9.92
N GLU A 24 6.90 -20.69 9.63
CA GLU A 24 7.65 -20.90 8.39
C GLU A 24 6.76 -20.77 7.16
N ARG A 25 5.57 -21.37 7.20
CA ARG A 25 4.57 -21.23 6.12
C ARG A 25 4.17 -19.77 5.93
N LEU A 26 3.99 -19.03 7.02
CA LEU A 26 3.60 -17.62 6.98
C LEU A 26 4.73 -16.74 6.43
N ARG A 27 5.98 -17.00 6.85
CA ARG A 27 7.18 -16.36 6.28
C ARG A 27 7.29 -16.61 4.78
N ARG A 28 7.07 -17.85 4.33
CA ARG A 28 7.10 -18.21 2.90
C ARG A 28 6.05 -17.46 2.10
N VAL A 29 4.78 -17.45 2.55
CA VAL A 29 3.69 -16.72 1.87
C VAL A 29 3.96 -15.22 1.83
N VAL A 30 4.48 -14.63 2.91
CA VAL A 30 4.83 -13.20 2.95
C VAL A 30 5.97 -12.91 1.96
N GLN A 31 6.99 -13.77 1.90
CA GLN A 31 8.12 -13.60 1.00
C GLN A 31 7.70 -13.73 -0.47
N GLU A 32 6.90 -14.75 -0.82
CA GLU A 32 6.34 -14.94 -2.17
C GLU A 32 5.45 -13.78 -2.59
N ARG A 33 4.61 -13.25 -1.69
CA ARG A 33 3.85 -12.04 -1.95
C ARG A 33 4.75 -10.83 -2.17
N ARG A 34 5.81 -10.66 -1.38
CA ARG A 34 6.77 -9.56 -1.56
C ARG A 34 7.52 -9.65 -2.89
N THR A 35 7.97 -10.83 -3.31
CA THR A 35 8.69 -11.02 -4.57
C THR A 35 7.77 -10.82 -5.78
N THR A 36 6.55 -11.37 -5.75
CA THR A 36 5.55 -11.16 -6.80
C THR A 36 5.08 -9.70 -6.90
N LEU A 37 4.95 -9.00 -5.77
CA LEU A 37 4.67 -7.55 -5.74
C LEU A 37 5.88 -6.72 -6.20
N SER A 38 7.11 -7.19 -6.01
CA SER A 38 8.33 -6.49 -6.43
C SER A 38 8.63 -6.61 -7.93
N GLN A 39 8.19 -7.69 -8.59
CA GLN A 39 8.44 -7.93 -10.01
C GLN A 39 7.40 -7.30 -10.95
N ARG A 40 6.17 -7.11 -10.48
CA ARG A 40 5.22 -6.24 -11.17
C ARG A 40 5.71 -4.83 -10.93
N ALA A 41 6.34 -4.20 -11.93
CA ALA A 41 6.56 -2.76 -11.94
C ALA A 41 5.27 -2.10 -11.48
N VAL A 42 5.24 -1.71 -10.21
CA VAL A 42 3.97 -1.52 -9.52
C VAL A 42 3.33 -0.32 -10.19
N THR A 43 2.30 -0.62 -10.99
CA THR A 43 1.28 0.26 -11.52
C THR A 43 0.00 -0.46 -11.15
N THR A 44 -0.27 -0.58 -9.84
CA THR A 44 -1.60 -1.02 -9.42
C THR A 44 -2.53 0.11 -9.79
N GLU A 45 -3.34 -0.09 -10.83
CA GLU A 45 -4.35 0.87 -11.24
C GLU A 45 -5.69 0.48 -10.62
N GLN A 46 -6.36 1.45 -10.01
CA GLN A 46 -7.70 1.30 -9.46
C GLN A 46 -8.51 2.53 -9.84
N GLN A 47 -9.68 2.31 -10.42
CA GLN A 47 -10.56 3.40 -10.83
C GLN A 47 -11.76 3.50 -9.87
N PHE A 48 -12.05 4.71 -9.41
CA PHE A 48 -13.22 5.00 -8.58
C PHE A 48 -13.90 6.27 -9.14
N GLY A 49 -14.97 6.13 -9.92
CA GLY A 49 -15.58 7.25 -10.64
C GLY A 49 -14.67 7.81 -11.75
N SER A 50 -14.56 9.14 -11.87
CA SER A 50 -13.74 9.84 -12.88
C SER A 50 -12.23 9.82 -12.59
N LEU A 51 -11.80 8.93 -11.70
CA LEU A 51 -10.61 9.09 -10.87
C LEU A 51 -9.79 7.84 -10.99
N THR A 52 -8.67 7.97 -11.68
CA THR A 52 -7.77 6.85 -11.91
C THR A 52 -6.67 6.92 -10.89
N PHE A 53 -6.60 5.94 -10.01
CA PHE A 53 -5.54 5.83 -9.02
C PHE A 53 -4.48 4.88 -9.51
N ARG A 54 -3.22 5.31 -9.46
CA ARG A 54 -2.08 4.50 -9.93
C ARG A 54 -1.05 4.45 -8.82
N TYR A 55 -0.74 3.25 -8.36
CA TYR A 55 0.37 3.01 -7.47
C TYR A 55 1.62 2.91 -8.32
N GLU A 56 2.39 3.98 -8.45
CA GLU A 56 3.51 4.09 -9.40
C GLU A 56 4.77 4.69 -8.76
N THR A 57 5.92 4.47 -9.41
CA THR A 57 7.17 5.13 -9.05
C THR A 57 7.46 6.30 -10.00
N VAL A 58 8.04 7.38 -9.50
CA VAL A 58 8.31 8.61 -10.28
C VAL A 58 9.79 8.98 -10.26
N ARG A 59 10.30 9.49 -11.37
CA ARG A 59 11.63 10.10 -11.44
C ARG A 59 11.51 11.60 -11.19
N CYS A 60 12.26 12.15 -10.24
CA CYS A 60 12.13 13.57 -9.87
C CYS A 60 12.90 14.56 -10.77
N GLY A 61 13.73 14.08 -11.70
CA GLY A 61 14.49 14.93 -12.63
C GLY A 61 15.64 15.73 -12.01
N LYS A 62 15.97 15.55 -10.72
CA LYS A 62 17.10 16.24 -10.09
C LYS A 62 18.42 15.61 -10.52
N LYS A 63 19.37 16.43 -10.99
CA LYS A 63 20.70 15.98 -11.48
C LYS A 63 21.47 15.11 -10.47
N ASN A 64 21.31 15.38 -9.18
CA ASN A 64 22.00 14.66 -8.10
C ASN A 64 21.08 13.70 -7.32
N CYS A 65 19.97 13.23 -7.92
CA CYS A 65 19.11 12.23 -7.28
C CYS A 65 19.74 10.83 -7.36
N THR A 66 20.26 10.33 -6.24
CA THR A 66 20.77 8.95 -6.15
C THR A 66 19.71 7.92 -5.72
N ARG A 67 18.53 8.39 -5.29
CA ARG A 67 17.45 7.55 -4.71
C ARG A 67 16.23 7.41 -5.64
N CYS A 68 16.43 7.69 -6.92
CA CYS A 68 15.41 7.59 -7.95
C CYS A 68 15.43 6.16 -8.54
N PRO A 69 14.29 5.60 -8.97
CA PRO A 69 12.93 6.16 -8.94
C PRO A 69 12.34 6.19 -7.53
N HIS A 70 11.56 7.22 -7.23
CA HIS A 70 10.88 7.37 -5.95
C HIS A 70 9.56 6.61 -5.94
N GLY A 71 9.22 6.01 -4.80
CA GLY A 71 7.97 5.26 -4.63
C GLY A 71 8.23 3.79 -4.33
N PRO A 72 7.24 2.90 -4.57
CA PRO A 72 5.93 3.19 -5.19
C PRO A 72 5.02 4.03 -4.28
N TYR A 73 4.27 4.94 -4.89
CA TYR A 73 3.27 5.79 -4.25
C TYR A 73 2.01 5.85 -5.10
N TRP A 74 0.87 6.05 -4.45
CA TRP A 74 -0.40 6.26 -5.11
C TRP A 74 -0.53 7.69 -5.61
N TYR A 75 -0.93 7.82 -6.85
CA TYR A 75 -1.37 9.04 -7.49
C TYR A 75 -2.82 8.88 -7.91
N VAL A 76 -3.51 10.00 -8.04
CA VAL A 76 -4.85 10.05 -8.61
C VAL A 76 -4.90 11.02 -9.77
N TYR A 77 -5.56 10.62 -10.83
CA TYR A 77 -5.70 11.34 -12.07
C TYR A 77 -7.18 11.63 -12.32
N TRP A 78 -7.48 12.81 -12.85
CA TRP A 78 -8.82 13.20 -13.27
C TRP A 78 -8.75 14.24 -14.40
N LYS A 79 -9.84 14.41 -15.14
CA LYS A 79 -9.94 15.46 -16.17
C LYS A 79 -10.54 16.73 -15.57
N GLU A 80 -9.96 17.87 -15.88
CA GLU A 80 -10.48 19.19 -15.52
C GLU A 80 -10.14 20.20 -16.62
N GLY A 81 -11.15 20.81 -17.25
CA GLY A 81 -10.97 21.79 -18.32
C GLY A 81 -10.20 21.23 -19.54
N GLY A 82 -10.53 20.01 -19.98
CA GLY A 82 -9.88 19.33 -21.13
C GLY A 82 -8.47 18.77 -20.84
N ARG A 83 -7.90 19.06 -19.67
CA ARG A 83 -6.54 18.64 -19.31
C ARG A 83 -6.56 17.54 -18.25
N THR A 84 -5.63 16.59 -18.35
CA THR A 84 -5.40 15.60 -17.30
C THR A 84 -4.70 16.29 -16.13
N ARG A 85 -5.31 16.21 -14.95
CA ARG A 85 -4.74 16.60 -13.68
C ARG A 85 -4.32 15.35 -12.95
N SER A 86 -3.24 15.47 -12.19
CA SER A 86 -2.76 14.43 -11.30
C SER A 86 -2.54 14.99 -9.91
N ARG A 87 -2.58 14.13 -8.91
CA ARG A 87 -2.23 14.49 -7.54
C ARG A 87 -1.65 13.30 -6.82
N TYR A 88 -0.59 13.55 -6.07
CA TYR A 88 -0.02 12.59 -5.15
C TYR A 88 -1.01 12.26 -4.02
N VAL A 89 -1.19 10.97 -3.73
CA VAL A 89 -2.10 10.44 -2.70
C VAL A 89 -1.33 9.83 -1.53
N GLY A 90 -0.24 9.07 -1.77
CA GLY A 90 0.62 8.55 -0.69
C GLY A 90 0.98 7.07 -0.79
N ARG A 91 1.65 6.52 0.24
CA ARG A 91 2.22 5.15 0.19
C ARG A 91 1.21 4.02 0.43
N SER A 92 0.05 4.34 1.00
CA SER A 92 -1.01 3.38 1.29
C SER A 92 -2.32 3.86 0.63
N LEU A 93 -2.88 3.14 -0.36
CA LEU A 93 -4.29 3.27 -0.84
C LEU A 93 -5.23 2.03 -0.69
N PRO A 94 -5.25 1.33 0.44
CA PRO A 94 -6.39 1.21 1.35
C PRO A 94 -7.83 1.52 0.98
N GLN A 95 -8.73 0.77 1.64
CA GLN A 95 -10.21 0.71 1.60
C GLN A 95 -10.94 2.06 1.65
N LYS A 96 -10.21 3.12 1.89
CA LYS A 96 -10.72 4.44 2.15
C LYS A 96 -10.10 5.52 1.30
N ALA A 97 -8.98 5.26 0.64
CA ALA A 97 -8.43 6.22 -0.34
C ALA A 97 -9.15 6.07 -1.69
N ARG A 98 -10.42 5.85 -1.49
CA ARG A 98 -11.36 4.90 -2.02
C ARG A 98 -12.69 5.52 -1.59
N ASP A 99 -12.99 5.48 -0.28
CA ASP A 99 -14.05 6.30 0.37
C ASP A 99 -13.88 7.82 0.22
N VAL A 100 -12.70 8.23 -0.26
CA VAL A 100 -12.32 9.59 -0.54
C VAL A 100 -11.27 9.52 -1.65
N TYR A 101 -10.74 10.60 -2.14
CA TYR A 101 -11.29 11.12 -3.37
C TYR A 101 -12.83 11.23 -3.49
N GLU A 102 -13.60 10.19 -3.18
CA GLU A 102 -15.07 10.18 -2.98
C GLU A 102 -15.66 11.39 -2.20
N GLN A 103 -14.89 12.09 -1.37
CA GLN A 103 -15.32 13.39 -0.83
C GLN A 103 -14.48 14.58 -1.27
N LYS A 104 -13.29 14.35 -1.83
CA LYS A 104 -12.48 15.40 -2.47
C LYS A 104 -13.23 16.03 -3.64
N GLN A 105 -14.18 15.28 -4.17
CA GLN A 105 -15.27 15.76 -4.98
C GLN A 105 -16.33 16.49 -4.16
N ARG A 106 -16.90 15.90 -3.09
CA ARG A 106 -17.89 16.58 -2.21
C ARG A 106 -17.49 18.01 -1.87
N ALA A 107 -16.23 18.26 -1.59
CA ALA A 107 -15.75 19.56 -1.18
C ALA A 107 -15.25 20.47 -2.30
N LYS A 108 -15.02 19.96 -3.51
CA LYS A 108 -14.84 20.86 -4.66
C LYS A 108 -16.18 21.41 -5.15
N HIS A 109 -17.23 20.63 -4.88
CA HIS A 109 -18.64 20.88 -5.13
C HIS A 109 -19.28 21.87 -4.15
N ASP A 110 -18.81 21.95 -2.90
CA ASP A 110 -19.37 22.93 -1.95
C ASP A 110 -18.68 24.32 -2.03
N LYS A 111 -17.55 24.42 -2.73
CA LYS A 111 -16.60 25.56 -2.66
C LYS A 111 -16.38 26.32 -3.96
N LYS A 112 -17.26 26.18 -4.94
CA LYS A 112 -17.31 27.10 -6.07
C LYS A 112 -18.75 27.23 -6.52
#